data_AF-A0A2U8VRZ4-F1
#
_entry.id   AF-A0A2U8VRZ4-F1
#
_cell.length_a   1.000
_cell.length_b   1.000
_cell.length_c   1.000
_cell.angle_alpha   90.00
_cell.angle_beta   90.00
_cell.angle_gamma   90.00
#
_symmetry.space_group_name_H-M   'P 1'
#
loop_
_entity.id
_entity.type
_entity.pdbx_description
1 polymer ?
#
loop_
_entity_poly.entity_id
_entity_poly.type
_entity_poly.pdbx_seq_one_letter_code
_entity_poly.pdbx_strand_id
1 'polypeptide(L)'
;MDQQDPDKPGAGNGRDPGADIAARLHAFRSLGGNCEFGFVQRYGGAEPSGLLRFSYTPLPDLIHALDTDFAELGAPGDLHLAEAASGTYYCASRRYGIWSNTARTVGDVDPAALLEREYGRVAHLKRRMLDELGAGSKILVRKVGPEDSEADLGQLLRAIRRHGPSTLLRVAAAGPDWAPGPVRRVGDGVFQGSVRRFAPQEEAWDVDLEPWLLLSDSAERLWRGLSPEPMRPPARPVRAFSGTRAHAARGDGISSFRQDCDARALPRGPIHTFSAWIWLPERFAGEAVFAAIDYERLACAGADLALRGAWQRIWVSARIPEGRERIRIGLVARAPRGQRFWSTGWRLDEGPLPPQEPAPAVRPRAGLGFWLARLRG
;
A
#
# COMPACT_ATOMS: atom_id res chain seq x y z
N MET A 1 21.78 -3.77 37.54
CA MET A 1 21.89 -2.90 36.35
C MET A 1 21.20 -3.69 35.24
N ASP A 2 19.88 -3.60 35.21
CA ASP A 2 19.02 -4.51 34.45
C ASP A 2 19.00 -4.15 32.97
N GLN A 3 19.40 -5.12 32.15
CA GLN A 3 19.24 -5.12 30.69
C GLN A 3 17.77 -5.35 30.35
N GLN A 4 17.15 -4.39 29.65
CA GLN A 4 15.84 -4.56 29.05
C GLN A 4 15.94 -5.41 27.79
N ASP A 5 15.22 -6.53 27.82
CA ASP A 5 14.95 -7.46 26.72
C ASP A 5 14.03 -6.80 25.66
N PRO A 6 14.43 -6.69 24.39
CA PRO A 6 13.67 -5.96 23.36
C PRO A 6 12.42 -6.68 22.84
N ASP A 7 12.11 -7.89 23.28
CA ASP A 7 10.99 -8.71 22.77
C ASP A 7 9.78 -8.80 23.71
N LYS A 8 9.66 -7.92 24.70
CA LYS A 8 8.43 -7.87 25.53
C LYS A 8 7.30 -7.14 24.79
N PRO A 9 6.17 -7.80 24.44
CA PRO A 9 5.01 -7.10 23.94
C PRO A 9 4.50 -6.15 25.04
N GLY A 10 4.63 -4.85 24.80
CA GLY A 10 4.05 -3.83 25.65
C GLY A 10 2.55 -4.07 25.82
N ALA A 11 2.05 -3.92 27.04
CA ALA A 11 0.65 -4.09 27.40
C ALA A 11 -0.25 -3.31 26.41
N GLY A 12 -0.83 -4.02 25.46
CA GLY A 12 -1.62 -3.46 24.39
C GLY A 12 -3.00 -3.04 24.89
N ASN A 13 -3.34 -1.77 24.69
CA ASN A 13 -4.73 -1.30 24.63
C ASN A 13 -5.54 -2.31 23.81
N GLY A 14 -6.66 -2.81 24.34
CA GLY A 14 -7.52 -3.86 23.77
C GLY A 14 -7.94 -3.65 22.30
N ARG A 15 -7.01 -3.85 21.38
CA ARG A 15 -7.22 -4.03 19.94
C ARG A 15 -7.37 -5.53 19.73
N ASP A 16 -8.50 -5.93 19.16
CA ASP A 16 -8.63 -7.28 18.62
C ASP A 16 -7.50 -7.49 17.62
N PRO A 17 -6.53 -8.40 17.89
CA PRO A 17 -5.43 -8.67 16.97
C PRO A 17 -5.93 -9.16 15.61
N GLY A 18 -7.13 -9.76 15.57
CA GLY A 18 -7.82 -10.14 14.34
C GLY A 18 -8.32 -8.94 13.54
N ALA A 19 -8.51 -7.76 14.12
CA ALA A 19 -8.99 -6.57 13.40
C ALA A 19 -7.85 -5.69 12.84
N ASP A 20 -6.60 -5.90 13.27
CA ASP A 20 -5.47 -5.08 12.85
C ASP A 20 -4.83 -5.59 11.55
N ILE A 21 -5.06 -4.85 10.46
CA ILE A 21 -4.49 -5.15 9.15
C ILE A 21 -2.96 -5.14 9.16
N ALA A 22 -2.30 -4.32 9.98
CA ALA A 22 -0.85 -4.31 10.08
C ALA A 22 -0.32 -5.64 10.63
N ALA A 23 -0.96 -6.16 11.68
CA ALA A 23 -0.64 -7.46 12.27
C ALA A 23 -0.83 -8.60 11.25
N ARG A 24 -1.90 -8.58 10.46
CA ARG A 24 -2.12 -9.56 9.39
C ARG A 24 -1.05 -9.49 8.30
N LEU A 25 -0.63 -8.29 7.90
CA LEU A 25 0.41 -8.08 6.89
C LEU A 25 1.79 -8.62 7.31
N HIS A 26 2.04 -8.82 8.61
CA HIS A 26 3.24 -9.50 9.13
C HIS A 26 3.26 -11.02 8.84
N ALA A 27 2.13 -11.63 8.51
CA ALA A 27 2.06 -13.03 8.08
C ALA A 27 2.65 -13.24 6.67
N PHE A 28 2.90 -12.15 5.92
CA PHE A 28 3.30 -12.22 4.53
C PHE A 28 4.78 -11.92 4.32
N ARG A 29 5.36 -12.57 3.31
CA ARG A 29 6.72 -12.33 2.82
C ARG A 29 6.71 -12.12 1.31
N SER A 30 7.20 -10.97 0.84
CA SER A 30 7.40 -10.75 -0.60
C SER A 30 8.48 -11.69 -1.13
N LEU A 31 8.24 -12.30 -2.29
CA LEU A 31 9.26 -12.98 -3.11
C LEU A 31 9.84 -12.06 -4.21
N GLY A 32 9.83 -10.75 -3.97
CA GLY A 32 10.33 -9.75 -4.89
C GLY A 32 9.43 -9.56 -6.12
N GLY A 33 10.04 -9.54 -7.30
CA GLY A 33 9.41 -9.11 -8.55
C GLY A 33 9.54 -7.60 -8.73
N ASN A 34 9.07 -6.82 -7.76
CA ASN A 34 9.45 -5.41 -7.59
C ASN A 34 9.12 -4.94 -6.15
N CYS A 35 9.13 -3.62 -5.91
CA CYS A 35 8.90 -3.04 -4.59
C CYS A 35 7.43 -3.01 -4.12
N GLU A 36 6.46 -3.33 -4.98
CA GLU A 36 5.04 -3.02 -4.77
C GLU A 36 4.48 -3.62 -3.48
N PHE A 37 4.68 -4.92 -3.24
CA PHE A 37 4.15 -5.55 -2.03
C PHE A 37 4.83 -5.02 -0.75
N GLY A 38 6.08 -4.56 -0.84
CA GLY A 38 6.74 -3.87 0.27
C GLY A 38 6.04 -2.55 0.62
N PHE A 39 5.53 -1.83 -0.39
CA PHE A 39 4.71 -0.64 -0.22
C PHE A 39 3.30 -0.97 0.27
N VAL A 40 2.67 -2.05 -0.20
CA VAL A 40 1.41 -2.56 0.39
C VAL A 40 1.55 -2.74 1.90
N GLN A 41 2.62 -3.40 2.35
CA GLN A 41 2.89 -3.61 3.77
C GLN A 41 3.06 -2.26 4.51
N ARG A 42 3.91 -1.38 3.98
CA ARG A 42 4.17 -0.04 4.56
C ARG A 42 2.88 0.80 4.66
N TYR A 43 2.09 0.84 3.60
CA TYR A 43 0.84 1.60 3.52
C TYR A 43 -0.29 0.97 4.33
N GLY A 44 -0.21 -0.32 4.63
CA GLY A 44 -1.06 -1.00 5.60
C GLY A 44 -0.58 -0.88 7.06
N GLY A 45 0.55 -0.22 7.30
CA GLY A 45 1.09 0.03 8.64
C GLY A 45 2.07 -1.02 9.15
N ALA A 46 2.45 -1.99 8.32
CA ALA A 46 3.42 -3.04 8.65
C ALA A 46 4.81 -2.73 8.09
N GLU A 47 5.84 -2.92 8.90
CA GLU A 47 7.24 -2.77 8.49
C GLU A 47 8.05 -4.05 8.75
N PRO A 48 7.66 -5.20 8.17
CA PRO A 48 8.42 -6.43 8.37
C PRO A 48 9.79 -6.32 7.69
N SER A 49 10.84 -6.78 8.36
CA SER A 49 12.12 -7.05 7.72
C SER A 49 11.98 -8.25 6.79
N GLY A 50 12.51 -8.20 5.57
CA GLY A 50 12.50 -9.34 4.65
C GLY A 50 13.55 -9.19 3.57
N LEU A 51 14.21 -10.29 3.20
CA LEU A 51 15.31 -10.30 2.23
C LEU A 51 14.90 -9.67 0.89
N LEU A 52 13.78 -10.10 0.34
CA LEU A 52 13.29 -9.68 -0.97
C LEU A 52 12.23 -8.57 -0.89
N ARG A 53 12.01 -8.00 0.30
CA ARG A 53 11.14 -6.82 0.45
C ARG A 53 11.85 -5.63 -0.21
N PHE A 54 11.13 -4.87 -1.04
CA PHE A 54 11.71 -3.78 -1.85
C PHE A 54 12.81 -4.25 -2.81
N SER A 55 12.69 -5.47 -3.34
CA SER A 55 13.64 -6.01 -4.30
C SER A 55 12.99 -6.35 -5.63
N TYR A 56 13.68 -6.00 -6.71
CA TYR A 56 13.48 -6.62 -8.00
C TYR A 56 14.11 -8.01 -7.99
N THR A 57 13.38 -9.01 -8.45
CA THR A 57 13.82 -10.41 -8.44
C THR A 57 13.15 -11.14 -9.60
N PRO A 58 13.86 -11.35 -10.72
CA PRO A 58 13.38 -12.19 -11.81
C PRO A 58 13.04 -13.59 -11.31
N LEU A 59 12.04 -14.21 -11.92
CA LEU A 59 11.58 -15.54 -11.51
C LEU A 59 12.69 -16.61 -11.64
N PRO A 60 13.47 -16.68 -12.74
CA PRO A 60 14.56 -17.65 -12.86
C PRO A 60 15.63 -17.48 -11.78
N ASP A 61 16.01 -16.24 -11.47
CA ASP A 61 16.98 -15.94 -10.40
C ASP A 61 16.44 -16.31 -9.01
N LEU A 62 15.14 -16.09 -8.75
CA LEU A 62 14.50 -16.52 -7.51
C LEU A 62 14.56 -18.04 -7.34
N ILE A 63 14.21 -18.78 -8.38
CA ILE A 63 14.24 -20.25 -8.38
C ILE A 63 15.67 -20.72 -8.14
N HIS A 64 16.64 -20.19 -8.89
CA HIS A 64 18.04 -20.52 -8.72
C HIS A 64 18.55 -20.22 -7.30
N ALA A 65 18.18 -19.07 -6.75
CA ALA A 65 18.56 -18.68 -5.39
C ALA A 65 17.95 -19.62 -4.34
N LEU A 66 16.68 -20.01 -4.49
CA LEU A 66 16.04 -20.99 -3.60
C LEU A 66 16.67 -22.39 -3.73
N ASP A 67 16.99 -22.83 -4.93
CA ASP A 67 17.60 -24.16 -5.15
C ASP A 67 19.03 -24.28 -4.58
N THR A 68 19.71 -23.13 -4.44
CA THR A 68 21.09 -23.03 -3.93
C THR A 68 21.16 -22.45 -2.51
N ASP A 69 20.05 -22.40 -1.78
CA ASP A 69 19.95 -21.86 -0.41
C ASP A 69 20.51 -20.43 -0.28
N PHE A 70 20.44 -19.65 -1.36
CA PHE A 70 21.05 -18.32 -1.48
C PHE A 70 22.55 -18.32 -1.14
N ALA A 71 23.27 -19.42 -1.42
CA ALA A 71 24.65 -19.64 -0.99
C ALA A 71 25.57 -18.48 -1.38
N GLU A 72 25.48 -18.04 -2.64
CA GLU A 72 26.33 -16.99 -3.20
C GLU A 72 25.88 -15.57 -2.83
N LEU A 73 24.67 -15.40 -2.28
CA LEU A 73 24.05 -14.08 -2.10
C LEU A 73 24.71 -13.42 -0.90
N GLY A 74 25.39 -12.30 -1.16
CA GLY A 74 26.18 -11.62 -0.14
C GLY A 74 27.53 -12.30 0.16
N ALA A 75 28.02 -13.18 -0.70
CA ALA A 75 29.39 -13.67 -0.61
C ALA A 75 30.40 -12.53 -0.92
N PRO A 76 31.64 -12.58 -0.41
CA PRO A 76 32.65 -11.56 -0.71
C PRO A 76 32.78 -11.30 -2.22
N GLY A 77 32.64 -10.03 -2.63
CA GLY A 77 32.65 -9.62 -4.03
C GLY A 77 31.31 -9.72 -4.78
N ASP A 78 30.27 -10.33 -4.20
CA ASP A 78 28.95 -10.43 -4.83
C ASP A 78 28.23 -9.08 -4.94
N LEU A 79 28.09 -8.35 -3.83
CA LEU A 79 27.27 -7.14 -3.77
C LEU A 79 27.96 -5.92 -4.37
N HIS A 80 27.18 -5.05 -5.00
CA HIS A 80 27.60 -3.70 -5.39
C HIS A 80 26.48 -2.70 -5.23
N LEU A 81 26.89 -1.43 -5.15
CA LEU A 81 25.98 -0.30 -5.23
C LEU A 81 25.88 0.18 -6.68
N ALA A 82 24.65 0.44 -7.12
CA ALA A 82 24.33 1.08 -8.38
C ALA A 82 23.50 2.34 -8.11
N GLU A 83 23.77 3.41 -8.84
CA GLU A 83 23.01 4.64 -8.75
C GLU A 83 21.82 4.58 -9.70
N ALA A 84 20.61 4.73 -9.16
CA ALA A 84 19.42 4.88 -9.98
C ALA A 84 19.29 6.32 -10.48
N ALA A 85 18.59 6.51 -11.61
CA ALA A 85 18.30 7.84 -12.15
C ALA A 85 17.55 8.76 -11.17
N SER A 86 16.88 8.18 -10.16
CA SER A 86 16.24 8.89 -9.06
C SER A 86 17.22 9.46 -8.02
N GLY A 87 18.53 9.25 -8.16
CA GLY A 87 19.54 9.70 -7.19
C GLY A 87 19.58 8.86 -5.91
N THR A 88 19.15 7.60 -5.96
CA THR A 88 19.15 6.66 -4.83
C THR A 88 20.07 5.48 -5.12
N TYR A 89 20.79 4.98 -4.12
CA TYR A 89 21.56 3.75 -4.22
C TYR A 89 20.67 2.51 -4.22
N TYR A 90 20.96 1.58 -5.12
CA TYR A 90 20.47 0.20 -5.11
C TYR A 90 21.63 -0.73 -4.77
N CYS A 91 21.37 -1.76 -3.98
CA CYS A 91 22.32 -2.84 -3.75
C CYS A 91 21.93 -4.03 -4.63
N ALA A 92 22.84 -4.50 -5.47
CA ALA A 92 22.60 -5.58 -6.40
C ALA A 92 23.59 -6.73 -6.21
N SER A 93 23.11 -7.95 -6.36
CA SER A 93 23.94 -9.14 -6.44
C SER A 93 24.50 -9.29 -7.85
N ARG A 94 25.74 -9.78 -7.97
CA ARG A 94 26.35 -10.15 -9.26
C ARG A 94 26.02 -11.59 -9.63
N ARG A 95 25.73 -12.43 -8.63
CA ARG A 95 25.46 -13.86 -8.79
C ARG A 95 24.00 -14.15 -9.04
N TYR A 96 23.12 -13.33 -8.46
CA TYR A 96 21.69 -13.38 -8.70
C TYR A 96 21.25 -12.04 -9.28
N GLY A 97 20.31 -12.04 -10.22
CA GLY A 97 19.66 -10.82 -10.74
C GLY A 97 18.81 -10.05 -9.72
N ILE A 98 19.17 -10.08 -8.43
CA ILE A 98 18.44 -9.45 -7.31
C ILE A 98 18.96 -8.03 -7.09
N TRP A 99 18.04 -7.08 -7.11
CA TRP A 99 18.33 -5.66 -6.88
C TRP A 99 17.43 -5.13 -5.77
N SER A 100 18.01 -4.65 -4.67
CA SER A 100 17.29 -4.12 -3.51
C SER A 100 17.47 -2.61 -3.41
N ASN A 101 16.37 -1.88 -3.19
CA ASN A 101 16.42 -0.45 -2.90
C ASN A 101 17.00 -0.22 -1.47
N THR A 102 18.02 0.64 -1.34
CA THR A 102 18.66 0.93 -0.03
C THR A 102 17.97 2.05 0.76
N ALA A 103 17.09 2.82 0.11
CA ALA A 103 16.50 4.05 0.60
C ALA A 103 17.56 5.07 1.07
N ARG A 104 18.73 5.10 0.39
CA ARG A 104 19.80 6.07 0.63
C ARG A 104 20.04 6.90 -0.62
N THR A 105 19.99 8.22 -0.44
CA THR A 105 20.29 9.17 -1.49
C THR A 105 21.80 9.21 -1.75
N VAL A 106 22.17 9.36 -3.02
CA VAL A 106 23.55 9.50 -3.46
C VAL A 106 24.15 10.77 -2.83
N GLY A 107 25.34 10.63 -2.23
CA GLY A 107 26.04 11.73 -1.54
C GLY A 107 25.72 11.89 -0.05
N ASP A 108 24.63 11.31 0.46
CA ASP A 108 24.28 11.41 1.89
C ASP A 108 25.06 10.43 2.79
N VAL A 109 25.66 9.39 2.20
CA VAL A 109 26.36 8.32 2.90
C VAL A 109 27.60 7.91 2.11
N ASP A 110 28.69 7.60 2.81
CA ASP A 110 29.86 6.96 2.20
C ASP A 110 29.48 5.61 1.54
N PRO A 111 29.72 5.43 0.23
CA PRO A 111 29.35 4.21 -0.49
C PRO A 111 30.03 2.95 0.05
N ALA A 112 31.28 3.04 0.51
CA ALA A 112 32.00 1.88 1.05
C ALA A 112 31.36 1.41 2.36
N ALA A 113 31.10 2.33 3.29
CA ALA A 113 30.37 2.02 4.51
C ALA A 113 28.94 1.54 4.27
N LEU A 114 28.24 2.07 3.24
CA LEU A 114 26.92 1.58 2.87
C LEU A 114 26.99 0.14 2.35
N LEU A 115 27.94 -0.18 1.47
CA LEU A 115 28.11 -1.53 0.93
C LEU A 115 28.42 -2.55 2.04
N GLU A 116 29.30 -2.21 3.00
CA GLU A 116 29.59 -3.06 4.15
C GLU A 116 28.33 -3.34 4.99
N ARG A 117 27.49 -2.31 5.24
CA ARG A 117 26.21 -2.47 5.93
C ARG A 117 25.25 -3.38 5.16
N GLU A 118 25.23 -3.27 3.82
CA GLU A 118 24.38 -4.11 2.98
C GLU A 118 24.81 -5.58 3.03
N TYR A 119 26.12 -5.88 3.09
CA TYR A 119 26.60 -7.24 3.35
C TYR A 119 26.06 -7.82 4.65
N GLY A 120 26.17 -7.06 5.76
CA GLY A 120 25.64 -7.48 7.06
C GLY A 120 24.11 -7.68 7.04
N ARG A 121 23.38 -6.75 6.39
CA ARG A 121 21.93 -6.80 6.23
C ARG A 121 21.51 -8.05 5.44
N VAL A 122 22.12 -8.30 4.29
CA VAL A 122 21.82 -9.46 3.43
C VAL A 122 22.10 -10.76 4.16
N ALA A 123 23.24 -10.87 4.86
CA ALA A 123 23.58 -12.07 5.63
C ALA A 123 22.54 -12.38 6.72
N HIS A 124 22.09 -11.36 7.46
CA HIS A 124 21.05 -11.52 8.47
C HIS A 124 19.69 -11.92 7.85
N LEU A 125 19.25 -11.20 6.81
CA LEU A 125 17.95 -11.43 6.19
C LEU A 125 17.89 -12.76 5.43
N LYS A 126 19.02 -13.22 4.87
CA LYS A 126 19.15 -14.55 4.26
C LYS A 126 18.87 -15.65 5.26
N ARG A 127 19.57 -15.65 6.42
CA ARG A 127 19.33 -16.64 7.48
C ARG A 127 17.87 -16.65 7.92
N ARG A 128 17.33 -15.47 8.21
CA ARG A 128 15.92 -15.33 8.61
C ARG A 128 14.95 -15.84 7.54
N MET A 129 15.22 -15.62 6.25
CA MET A 129 14.36 -16.11 5.18
C MET A 129 14.38 -17.65 5.13
N LEU A 130 15.55 -18.28 5.24
CA LEU A 130 15.66 -19.74 5.28
C LEU A 130 14.96 -20.33 6.52
N ASP A 131 15.10 -19.70 7.69
CA ASP A 131 14.40 -20.11 8.91
C ASP A 131 12.87 -19.99 8.75
N GLU A 132 12.39 -18.88 8.19
CA GLU A 132 10.96 -18.64 7.95
C GLU A 132 10.37 -19.63 6.93
N LEU A 133 11.14 -19.99 5.90
CA LEU A 133 10.78 -21.01 4.90
C LEU A 133 10.71 -22.40 5.53
N GLY A 134 11.73 -22.79 6.30
CA GLY A 134 11.78 -24.06 7.01
C GLY A 134 10.62 -24.26 7.98
N ALA A 135 10.27 -23.20 8.70
CA ALA A 135 9.14 -23.21 9.64
C ALA A 135 7.76 -23.18 8.97
N GLY A 136 7.66 -22.83 7.67
CA GLY A 136 6.37 -22.60 7.01
C GLY A 136 5.56 -21.44 7.63
N SER A 137 6.24 -20.51 8.30
CA SER A 137 5.61 -19.50 9.18
C SER A 137 5.00 -18.30 8.44
N LYS A 138 5.13 -18.25 7.12
CA LYS A 138 4.74 -17.13 6.26
C LYS A 138 3.97 -17.57 5.03
N ILE A 139 3.10 -16.68 4.57
CA ILE A 139 2.51 -16.70 3.24
C ILE A 139 3.45 -15.93 2.30
N LEU A 140 4.02 -16.62 1.32
CA LEU A 140 4.95 -16.07 0.34
C LEU A 140 4.15 -15.44 -0.81
N VAL A 141 4.43 -14.20 -1.18
CA VAL A 141 3.65 -13.47 -2.20
C VAL A 141 4.46 -13.33 -3.48
N ARG A 142 3.87 -13.79 -4.60
CA ARG A 142 4.43 -13.59 -5.93
C ARG A 142 3.35 -13.09 -6.90
N LYS A 143 3.65 -12.00 -7.60
CA LYS A 143 2.87 -11.54 -8.75
C LYS A 143 3.13 -12.45 -9.94
N VAL A 144 2.08 -12.76 -10.68
CA VAL A 144 2.11 -13.56 -11.90
C VAL A 144 1.74 -12.63 -13.04
N GLY A 145 2.65 -12.48 -14.00
CA GLY A 145 2.45 -11.74 -15.24
C GLY A 145 1.93 -12.65 -16.37
N PRO A 146 1.54 -12.06 -17.51
CA PRO A 146 1.15 -12.81 -18.70
C PRO A 146 2.23 -13.76 -19.23
N GLU A 147 3.50 -13.44 -18.98
CA GLU A 147 4.67 -14.20 -19.43
C GLU A 147 5.03 -15.39 -18.50
N ASP A 148 4.46 -15.43 -17.29
CA ASP A 148 4.76 -16.50 -16.32
C ASP A 148 3.91 -17.73 -16.63
N SER A 149 4.55 -18.86 -16.97
CA SER A 149 3.84 -20.10 -17.25
C SER A 149 3.48 -20.89 -15.98
N GLU A 150 2.48 -21.76 -16.06
CA GLU A 150 2.18 -22.73 -14.98
C GLU A 150 3.39 -23.64 -14.69
N ALA A 151 4.25 -23.89 -15.68
CA ALA A 151 5.48 -24.66 -15.49
C ALA A 151 6.48 -23.92 -14.59
N ASP A 152 6.63 -22.61 -14.77
CA ASP A 152 7.50 -21.76 -13.95
C ASP A 152 6.99 -21.65 -12.51
N LEU A 153 5.68 -21.50 -12.33
CA LEU A 153 5.06 -21.55 -11.00
C LEU A 153 5.26 -22.91 -10.33
N GLY A 154 5.19 -24.00 -11.10
CA GLY A 154 5.50 -25.34 -10.63
C GLY A 154 6.96 -25.50 -10.19
N GLN A 155 7.91 -24.89 -10.92
CA GLN A 155 9.33 -24.86 -10.54
C GLN A 155 9.53 -24.07 -9.25
N LEU A 156 8.95 -22.88 -9.14
CA LEU A 156 9.00 -22.06 -7.93
C LEU A 156 8.45 -22.80 -6.72
N LEU A 157 7.31 -23.48 -6.86
CA LEU A 157 6.71 -24.24 -5.75
C LEU A 157 7.63 -25.39 -5.31
N ARG A 158 8.26 -26.10 -6.25
CA ARG A 158 9.26 -27.14 -5.91
C ARG A 158 10.44 -26.54 -5.16
N ALA A 159 10.97 -25.42 -5.63
CA ALA A 159 12.09 -24.74 -4.99
C ALA A 159 11.74 -24.32 -3.55
N ILE A 160 10.55 -23.73 -3.33
CA ILE A 160 10.06 -23.38 -1.98
C ILE A 160 9.95 -24.62 -1.08
N ARG A 161 9.34 -25.70 -1.58
CA ARG A 161 9.08 -26.93 -0.81
C ARG A 161 10.33 -27.69 -0.40
N ARG A 162 11.48 -27.45 -1.05
CA ARG A 162 12.78 -27.98 -0.60
C ARG A 162 13.15 -27.48 0.79
N HIS A 163 12.66 -26.30 1.18
CA HIS A 163 12.95 -25.68 2.46
C HIS A 163 11.92 -26.04 3.52
N GLY A 164 10.62 -26.01 3.19
CA GLY A 164 9.57 -26.27 4.16
C GLY A 164 8.15 -26.04 3.64
N PRO A 165 7.14 -26.08 4.54
CA PRO A 165 5.73 -26.12 4.16
C PRO A 165 5.10 -24.71 3.96
N SER A 166 5.88 -23.72 3.56
CA SER A 166 5.37 -22.37 3.30
C SER A 166 4.26 -22.36 2.23
N THR A 167 3.28 -21.49 2.42
CA THR A 167 2.19 -21.30 1.44
C THR A 167 2.56 -20.22 0.43
N LEU A 168 2.41 -20.49 -0.86
CA LEU A 168 2.56 -19.51 -1.93
C LEU A 168 1.20 -18.87 -2.26
N LEU A 169 1.10 -17.55 -2.16
CA LEU A 169 0.04 -16.74 -2.72
C LEU A 169 0.48 -16.20 -4.09
N ARG A 170 -0.10 -16.77 -5.15
CA ARG A 170 0.03 -16.26 -6.51
C ARG A 170 -1.03 -15.19 -6.77
N VAL A 171 -0.61 -14.03 -7.28
CA VAL A 171 -1.48 -12.87 -7.48
C VAL A 171 -1.49 -12.48 -8.95
N ALA A 172 -2.67 -12.31 -9.53
CA ALA A 172 -2.84 -11.80 -10.89
C ALA A 172 -3.52 -10.42 -10.91
N ALA A 173 -3.28 -9.63 -11.96
CA ALA A 173 -4.05 -8.43 -12.23
C ALA A 173 -5.32 -8.82 -13.02
N ALA A 174 -6.50 -8.42 -12.53
CA ALA A 174 -7.79 -8.76 -13.14
C ALA A 174 -8.37 -7.65 -14.03
N GLY A 175 -7.79 -6.45 -14.02
CA GLY A 175 -8.26 -5.31 -14.81
C GLY A 175 -9.37 -4.51 -14.12
N PRO A 176 -10.00 -3.56 -14.84
CA PRO A 176 -10.91 -2.56 -14.27
C PRO A 176 -12.20 -3.15 -13.69
N ASP A 177 -12.66 -4.29 -14.21
CA ASP A 177 -13.88 -4.98 -13.75
C ASP A 177 -13.65 -5.84 -12.49
N TRP A 178 -12.48 -5.71 -11.87
CA TRP A 178 -12.18 -6.41 -10.63
C TRP A 178 -13.20 -6.10 -9.55
N ALA A 179 -13.69 -7.16 -8.92
CA ALA A 179 -14.51 -7.12 -7.72
C ALA A 179 -13.81 -7.90 -6.59
N PRO A 180 -13.99 -7.49 -5.33
CA PRO A 180 -13.52 -8.28 -4.19
C PRO A 180 -14.07 -9.70 -4.25
N GLY A 181 -13.20 -10.69 -4.10
CA GLY A 181 -13.57 -12.09 -4.03
C GLY A 181 -12.61 -12.88 -3.15
N PRO A 182 -13.03 -14.05 -2.66
CA PRO A 182 -12.21 -14.85 -1.77
C PRO A 182 -11.00 -15.42 -2.50
N VAL A 183 -9.86 -15.46 -1.81
CA VAL A 183 -8.69 -16.24 -2.17
C VAL A 183 -9.08 -17.72 -2.18
N ARG A 184 -8.58 -18.44 -3.18
CA ARG A 184 -8.87 -19.86 -3.38
C ARG A 184 -7.62 -20.68 -3.18
N ARG A 185 -7.76 -21.83 -2.51
CA ARG A 185 -6.73 -22.87 -2.53
C ARG A 185 -6.85 -23.61 -3.86
N VAL A 186 -5.79 -23.56 -4.66
CA VAL A 186 -5.75 -24.19 -6.00
C VAL A 186 -4.83 -25.41 -6.06
N GLY A 187 -4.11 -25.65 -4.96
CA GLY A 187 -3.27 -26.83 -4.77
C GLY A 187 -2.77 -26.87 -3.33
N ASP A 188 -2.07 -27.95 -3.00
CA ASP A 188 -1.41 -28.06 -1.70
C ASP A 188 -0.36 -26.94 -1.53
N GLY A 189 -0.44 -26.18 -0.45
CA GLY A 189 0.41 -25.01 -0.22
C GLY A 189 0.29 -23.87 -1.26
N VAL A 190 -0.73 -23.84 -2.12
CA VAL A 190 -0.90 -22.77 -3.12
C VAL A 190 -2.27 -22.08 -3.01
N PHE A 191 -2.21 -20.77 -2.81
CA PHE A 191 -3.33 -19.85 -2.86
C PHE A 191 -3.28 -19.00 -4.12
N GLN A 192 -4.46 -18.68 -4.64
CA GLN A 192 -4.65 -17.80 -5.77
C GLN A 192 -5.65 -16.71 -5.43
N GLY A 193 -5.31 -15.48 -5.78
CA GLY A 193 -6.26 -14.37 -5.84
C GLY A 193 -5.83 -13.33 -6.86
N SER A 194 -6.56 -12.23 -6.91
CA SER A 194 -6.29 -11.15 -7.86
C SER A 194 -6.47 -9.78 -7.24
N VAL A 195 -5.79 -8.82 -7.83
CA VAL A 195 -5.97 -7.39 -7.58
C VAL A 195 -6.45 -6.72 -8.88
N ARG A 196 -6.99 -5.50 -8.78
CA ARG A 196 -7.44 -4.75 -9.97
C ARG A 196 -6.29 -4.49 -10.94
N ARG A 197 -5.18 -3.96 -10.44
CA ARG A 197 -3.97 -3.68 -11.21
C ARG A 197 -2.72 -3.84 -10.35
N PHE A 198 -1.59 -4.04 -11.00
CA PHE A 198 -0.30 -3.83 -10.36
C PHE A 198 0.16 -2.38 -10.52
N ALA A 199 1.03 -1.94 -9.61
CA ALA A 199 1.78 -0.71 -9.78
C ALA A 199 2.70 -0.82 -11.01
N PRO A 200 2.88 0.27 -11.79
CA PRO A 200 3.88 0.30 -12.86
C PRO A 200 5.27 -0.05 -12.31
N GLN A 201 6.12 -0.67 -13.14
CA GLN A 201 7.42 -1.20 -12.68
C GLN A 201 8.31 -0.12 -12.05
N GLU A 202 8.41 1.04 -12.71
CA GLU A 202 9.21 2.20 -12.28
C GLU A 202 8.55 2.97 -11.12
N GLU A 203 7.25 2.80 -10.91
CA GLU A 203 6.45 3.51 -9.93
C GLU A 203 5.81 2.54 -8.95
N ALA A 204 6.60 1.60 -8.42
CA ALA A 204 6.10 0.57 -7.51
C ALA A 204 5.43 1.12 -6.22
N TRP A 205 5.57 2.41 -5.94
CA TRP A 205 4.86 3.13 -4.87
C TRP A 205 3.41 3.51 -5.23
N ASP A 206 3.01 3.49 -6.51
CA ASP A 206 1.64 3.73 -6.98
C ASP A 206 0.77 2.46 -6.83
N VAL A 207 0.63 2.03 -5.59
CA VAL A 207 -0.09 0.81 -5.22
C VAL A 207 -1.61 1.03 -5.27
N ASP A 208 -2.33 0.14 -5.95
CA ASP A 208 -3.78 0.01 -5.76
C ASP A 208 -4.07 -0.71 -4.44
N LEU A 209 -4.05 0.07 -3.34
CA LEU A 209 -3.96 -0.47 -1.98
C LEU A 209 -5.17 -1.31 -1.57
N GLU A 210 -6.39 -0.90 -1.94
CA GLU A 210 -7.61 -1.57 -1.47
C GLU A 210 -7.68 -3.06 -1.90
N PRO A 211 -7.54 -3.39 -3.20
CA PRO A 211 -7.50 -4.78 -3.64
C PRO A 211 -6.43 -5.61 -2.92
N TRP A 212 -5.24 -5.03 -2.70
CA TRP A 212 -4.16 -5.71 -2.00
C TRP A 212 -4.49 -6.01 -0.54
N LEU A 213 -5.08 -5.07 0.21
CA LEU A 213 -5.44 -5.30 1.60
C LEU A 213 -6.56 -6.33 1.76
N LEU A 214 -7.55 -6.31 0.86
CA LEU A 214 -8.63 -7.30 0.84
C LEU A 214 -8.12 -8.70 0.48
N LEU A 215 -7.19 -8.78 -0.47
CA LEU A 215 -6.51 -10.02 -0.83
C LEU A 215 -5.70 -10.58 0.35
N SER A 216 -4.92 -9.75 1.04
CA SER A 216 -4.14 -10.16 2.20
C SER A 216 -5.03 -10.57 3.37
N ASP A 217 -6.12 -9.86 3.64
CA ASP A 217 -7.11 -10.28 4.64
C ASP A 217 -7.67 -11.68 4.32
N SER A 218 -8.15 -11.87 3.09
CA SER A 218 -8.71 -13.14 2.63
C SER A 218 -7.72 -14.31 2.69
N ALA A 219 -6.47 -14.10 2.23
CA ALA A 219 -5.43 -15.12 2.25
C ALA A 219 -5.04 -15.53 3.68
N GLU A 220 -4.92 -14.56 4.59
CA GLU A 220 -4.54 -14.82 5.98
C GLU A 220 -5.64 -15.59 6.73
N ARG A 221 -6.90 -15.24 6.49
CA ARG A 221 -8.06 -15.96 7.00
C ARG A 221 -8.07 -17.40 6.51
N LEU A 222 -7.88 -17.61 5.20
CA LEU A 222 -7.80 -18.96 4.62
C LEU A 222 -6.63 -19.76 5.21
N TRP A 223 -5.48 -19.13 5.42
CA TRP A 223 -4.30 -19.77 6.02
C TRP A 223 -4.56 -20.22 7.46
N ARG A 224 -5.35 -19.46 8.23
CA ARG A 224 -5.81 -19.84 9.58
C ARG A 224 -6.98 -20.82 9.62
N GLY A 225 -7.48 -21.27 8.47
CA GLY A 225 -8.66 -22.15 8.40
C GLY A 225 -9.99 -21.43 8.68
N LEU A 226 -10.04 -20.10 8.53
CA LEU A 226 -11.24 -19.29 8.63
C LEU A 226 -11.88 -19.09 7.24
N SER A 227 -13.12 -18.59 7.21
CA SER A 227 -13.78 -18.23 5.96
C SER A 227 -12.96 -17.18 5.19
N PRO A 228 -12.62 -17.43 3.91
CA PRO A 228 -11.79 -16.54 3.09
C PRO A 228 -12.56 -15.32 2.55
N GLU A 229 -13.81 -15.11 2.94
CA GLU A 229 -14.55 -13.92 2.50
C GLU A 229 -13.77 -12.65 2.88
N PRO A 230 -13.41 -11.80 1.89
CA PRO A 230 -12.57 -10.63 2.14
C PRO A 230 -13.32 -9.65 3.01
N MET A 231 -12.72 -9.29 4.14
CA MET A 231 -13.26 -8.26 5.04
C MET A 231 -12.47 -6.98 4.84
N ARG A 232 -13.20 -5.88 4.56
CA ARG A 232 -12.56 -4.56 4.60
C ARG A 232 -12.06 -4.29 6.01
N PRO A 233 -10.80 -3.87 6.20
CA PRO A 233 -10.29 -3.46 7.50
C PRO A 233 -11.21 -2.41 8.12
N PRO A 234 -11.59 -2.55 9.41
CA PRO A 234 -12.45 -1.58 10.05
C PRO A 234 -11.74 -0.22 10.08
N ALA A 235 -12.45 0.82 9.69
CA ALA A 235 -12.00 2.20 9.85
C ALA A 235 -12.75 2.82 11.03
N ARG A 236 -12.03 3.46 11.96
CA ARG A 236 -12.67 4.10 13.12
C ARG A 236 -12.90 5.58 12.81
N PRO A 237 -14.15 6.07 12.88
CA PRO A 237 -14.40 7.50 12.68
C PRO A 237 -13.65 8.32 13.72
N VAL A 238 -12.83 9.25 13.26
CA VAL A 238 -12.20 10.25 14.14
C VAL A 238 -12.93 11.57 14.02
N ARG A 239 -13.25 11.99 12.79
CA ARG A 239 -13.97 13.24 12.56
C ARG A 239 -14.80 13.19 11.29
N ALA A 240 -16.03 13.70 11.34
CA ALA A 240 -16.88 13.89 10.18
C ALA A 240 -17.23 15.37 10.00
N PHE A 241 -17.35 15.82 8.75
CA PHE A 241 -17.83 17.15 8.40
C PHE A 241 -19.08 17.00 7.56
N SER A 242 -20.19 17.56 8.05
CA SER A 242 -21.48 17.50 7.38
C SER A 242 -21.62 18.58 6.31
N GLY A 243 -22.60 18.37 5.43
CA GLY A 243 -23.01 19.33 4.42
C GLY A 243 -22.36 19.13 3.06
N THR A 244 -23.11 19.51 2.03
CA THR A 244 -22.61 19.54 0.64
C THR A 244 -21.96 20.89 0.37
N ARG A 245 -20.73 20.87 -0.16
CA ARG A 245 -19.94 22.07 -0.47
C ARG A 245 -19.75 22.16 -1.98
N ALA A 246 -19.89 23.37 -2.53
CA ALA A 246 -19.54 23.66 -3.92
C ALA A 246 -18.14 24.29 -3.96
N HIS A 247 -17.29 23.78 -4.84
CA HIS A 247 -15.92 24.24 -5.04
C HIS A 247 -15.79 24.88 -6.41
N ALA A 248 -14.91 25.88 -6.53
CA ALA A 248 -14.62 26.54 -7.80
C ALA A 248 -13.11 26.70 -7.95
N ALA A 249 -12.56 26.18 -9.04
CA ALA A 249 -11.15 26.32 -9.37
C ALA A 249 -10.79 27.80 -9.64
N ARG A 250 -9.60 28.22 -9.20
CA ARG A 250 -9.18 29.63 -9.16
C ARG A 250 -8.35 30.06 -10.38
N GLY A 251 -7.84 29.12 -11.18
CA GLY A 251 -6.94 29.38 -12.31
C GLY A 251 -6.29 28.10 -12.81
N ASP A 252 -5.46 28.21 -13.85
CA ASP A 252 -4.85 27.07 -14.57
C ASP A 252 -3.82 26.27 -13.76
N GLY A 253 -3.55 26.69 -12.53
CA GLY A 253 -2.73 25.97 -11.56
C GLY A 253 -3.54 25.08 -10.60
N ILE A 254 -2.97 24.88 -9.40
CA ILE A 254 -3.57 24.05 -8.35
C ILE A 254 -4.51 24.89 -7.49
N SER A 255 -5.76 24.46 -7.37
CA SER A 255 -6.74 25.00 -6.43
C SER A 255 -6.90 24.06 -5.24
N SER A 256 -6.70 24.57 -4.02
CA SER A 256 -6.86 23.78 -2.79
C SER A 256 -8.02 24.26 -1.92
N PHE A 257 -8.84 23.33 -1.45
CA PHE A 257 -9.99 23.54 -0.58
C PHE A 257 -9.71 22.83 0.75
N ARG A 258 -9.33 23.58 1.78
CA ARG A 258 -8.73 23.02 3.00
C ARG A 258 -9.65 23.16 4.20
N GLN A 259 -9.47 22.25 5.15
CA GLN A 259 -10.08 22.25 6.46
C GLN A 259 -8.99 21.98 7.49
N ASP A 260 -8.87 22.88 8.47
CA ASP A 260 -7.98 22.68 9.60
C ASP A 260 -8.59 21.66 10.58
N CYS A 261 -7.75 20.75 11.06
CA CYS A 261 -8.08 19.77 12.08
C CYS A 261 -7.09 19.86 13.24
N ASP A 262 -7.60 19.75 14.46
CA ASP A 262 -6.79 19.57 15.65
C ASP A 262 -6.20 18.16 15.63
N ALA A 263 -4.87 18.08 15.55
CA ALA A 263 -4.15 16.82 15.50
C ALA A 263 -4.01 16.18 16.88
N ARG A 264 -4.16 16.95 17.96
CA ARG A 264 -4.05 16.45 19.35
C ARG A 264 -5.20 15.51 19.70
N ALA A 265 -6.32 15.63 19.01
CA ALA A 265 -7.50 14.77 19.16
C ALA A 265 -7.42 13.46 18.36
N LEU A 266 -6.36 13.27 17.56
CA LEU A 266 -6.21 12.06 16.74
C LEU A 266 -5.49 10.96 17.52
N PRO A 267 -5.88 9.68 17.36
CA PRO A 267 -5.12 8.57 17.88
C PRO A 267 -3.65 8.63 17.43
N ARG A 268 -2.69 8.39 18.34
CA ARG A 268 -1.26 8.47 18.03
C ARG A 268 -0.73 7.15 17.47
N GLY A 269 0.10 7.24 16.44
CA GLY A 269 0.78 6.09 15.81
C GLY A 269 0.12 5.50 14.54
N PRO A 270 -1.22 5.41 14.39
CA PRO A 270 -1.80 4.73 13.25
C PRO A 270 -1.76 5.58 11.98
N ILE A 271 -1.96 4.89 10.87
CA ILE A 271 -2.27 5.51 9.59
C ILE A 271 -3.66 6.13 9.68
N HIS A 272 -3.82 7.33 9.13
CA HIS A 272 -5.09 8.02 9.04
C HIS A 272 -5.48 8.19 7.59
N THR A 273 -6.78 8.10 7.30
CA THR A 273 -7.32 8.30 5.97
C THR A 273 -8.30 9.47 5.96
N PHE A 274 -8.02 10.47 5.14
CA PHE A 274 -9.01 11.48 4.77
C PHE A 274 -9.78 11.01 3.53
N SER A 275 -11.10 11.05 3.57
CA SER A 275 -11.96 10.72 2.44
C SER A 275 -13.10 11.71 2.26
N ALA A 276 -13.57 11.82 1.01
CA ALA A 276 -14.74 12.60 0.67
C ALA A 276 -15.44 12.01 -0.56
N TRP A 277 -16.76 12.19 -0.62
CA TRP A 277 -17.51 12.01 -1.85
C TRP A 277 -17.39 13.27 -2.69
N ILE A 278 -17.12 13.13 -3.99
CA ILE A 278 -17.13 14.22 -4.96
C ILE A 278 -18.10 13.95 -6.11
N TRP A 279 -18.62 15.03 -6.67
CA TRP A 279 -19.47 15.01 -7.85
C TRP A 279 -18.87 15.93 -8.90
N LEU A 280 -18.49 15.35 -10.04
CA LEU A 280 -17.97 16.08 -11.19
C LEU A 280 -19.13 16.27 -12.19
N PRO A 281 -19.58 17.50 -12.46
CA PRO A 281 -20.61 17.72 -13.47
C PRO A 281 -20.12 17.33 -14.86
N GLU A 282 -21.05 17.02 -15.78
CA GLU A 282 -20.73 16.62 -17.17
C GLU A 282 -19.75 17.56 -17.87
N ARG A 283 -19.92 18.86 -17.66
CA ARG A 283 -19.07 19.91 -18.25
C ARG A 283 -17.75 20.18 -17.52
N PHE A 284 -17.38 19.37 -16.53
CA PHE A 284 -16.14 19.58 -15.78
C PHE A 284 -14.93 19.29 -16.68
N ALA A 285 -14.15 20.34 -16.94
CA ALA A 285 -12.97 20.29 -17.83
C ALA A 285 -11.65 20.36 -17.04
N GLY A 286 -11.60 19.76 -15.84
CA GLY A 286 -10.37 19.67 -15.06
C GLY A 286 -9.56 18.42 -15.36
N GLU A 287 -8.26 18.49 -15.09
CA GLU A 287 -7.28 17.42 -15.32
C GLU A 287 -7.05 16.53 -14.10
N ALA A 288 -7.40 17.00 -12.90
CA ALA A 288 -7.33 16.19 -11.69
C ALA A 288 -8.22 16.76 -10.58
N VAL A 289 -8.81 15.87 -9.79
CA VAL A 289 -9.37 16.17 -8.47
C VAL A 289 -8.93 15.06 -7.52
N PHE A 290 -8.36 15.40 -6.37
CA PHE A 290 -7.87 14.41 -5.41
C PHE A 290 -7.93 14.93 -3.97
N ALA A 291 -7.85 13.99 -3.03
CA ALA A 291 -7.80 14.28 -1.61
C ALA A 291 -6.36 14.58 -1.18
N ALA A 292 -6.18 15.47 -0.21
CA ALA A 292 -4.90 15.85 0.34
C ALA A 292 -4.92 15.89 1.87
N ILE A 293 -3.77 15.56 2.46
CA ILE A 293 -3.48 15.62 3.89
C ILE A 293 -2.04 16.11 4.03
N ASP A 294 -1.76 16.96 5.02
CA ASP A 294 -0.53 17.78 5.15
C ASP A 294 0.80 17.00 5.38
N TYR A 295 0.92 15.74 5.00
CA TYR A 295 2.06 14.87 5.33
C TYR A 295 2.38 13.85 4.24
N GLU A 296 3.36 12.99 4.51
CA GLU A 296 3.75 11.87 3.64
C GLU A 296 2.52 11.04 3.27
N ARG A 297 2.11 11.21 2.01
CA ARG A 297 1.04 10.44 1.40
C ARG A 297 1.53 9.00 1.24
N LEU A 298 0.77 8.08 1.81
CA LEU A 298 1.01 6.64 1.66
C LEU A 298 0.27 6.13 0.43
N ALA A 299 -1.06 6.17 0.44
CA ALA A 299 -1.88 5.80 -0.71
C ALA A 299 -2.99 6.82 -0.96
N CYS A 300 -3.54 6.81 -2.17
CA CYS A 300 -4.69 7.63 -2.49
C CYS A 300 -5.53 7.04 -3.63
N ALA A 301 -6.80 7.42 -3.67
CA ALA A 301 -7.63 7.32 -4.86
C ALA A 301 -8.05 8.73 -5.27
N GLY A 302 -7.58 9.17 -6.44
CA GLY A 302 -8.03 10.39 -7.09
C GLY A 302 -9.38 10.19 -7.78
N ALA A 303 -9.91 11.28 -8.34
CA ALA A 303 -11.15 11.23 -9.10
C ALA A 303 -10.95 10.53 -10.43
N ASP A 304 -11.85 9.61 -10.77
CA ASP A 304 -12.03 9.16 -12.14
C ASP A 304 -12.70 10.28 -12.93
N LEU A 305 -11.98 10.79 -13.93
CA LEU A 305 -12.48 11.87 -14.76
C LEU A 305 -13.46 11.41 -15.84
N ALA A 306 -13.56 10.12 -16.14
CA ALA A 306 -14.61 9.58 -17.00
C ALA A 306 -15.95 9.50 -16.26
N LEU A 307 -15.93 9.34 -14.93
CA LEU A 307 -17.13 9.25 -14.11
C LEU A 307 -17.71 10.64 -13.78
N ARG A 308 -18.61 11.12 -14.64
CA ARG A 308 -19.36 12.37 -14.48
C ARG A 308 -20.80 12.11 -14.04
N GLY A 309 -21.45 13.15 -13.50
CA GLY A 309 -22.88 13.06 -13.16
C GLY A 309 -23.20 12.04 -12.05
N ALA A 310 -22.20 11.63 -11.29
CA ALA A 310 -22.30 10.63 -10.24
C ALA A 310 -21.39 10.98 -9.06
N TRP A 311 -21.75 10.48 -7.87
CA TRP A 311 -20.87 10.52 -6.71
C TRP A 311 -19.80 9.45 -6.84
N GLN A 312 -18.57 9.85 -6.59
CA GLN A 312 -17.43 8.97 -6.49
C GLN A 312 -16.63 9.32 -5.23
N ARG A 313 -16.03 8.32 -4.61
CA ARG A 313 -15.27 8.52 -3.37
C ARG A 313 -13.79 8.65 -3.69
N ILE A 314 -13.21 9.74 -3.21
CA ILE A 314 -11.77 9.98 -3.27
C ILE A 314 -11.20 9.99 -1.86
N TRP A 315 -9.94 9.62 -1.72
CA TRP A 315 -9.31 9.52 -0.41
C TRP A 315 -7.79 9.56 -0.49
N VAL A 316 -7.17 9.84 0.65
CA VAL A 316 -5.73 9.84 0.84
C VAL A 316 -5.43 9.33 2.24
N SER A 317 -4.46 8.43 2.36
CA SER A 317 -3.94 7.95 3.63
C SER A 317 -2.54 8.52 3.89
N ALA A 318 -2.25 8.80 5.16
CA ALA A 318 -0.95 9.31 5.58
C ALA A 318 -0.62 8.87 7.00
N ARG A 319 0.68 8.83 7.30
CA ARG A 319 1.16 8.73 8.67
C ARG A 319 1.28 10.14 9.24
N ILE A 320 0.54 10.42 10.31
CA ILE A 320 0.60 11.71 10.99
C ILE A 320 1.71 11.61 12.05
N PRO A 321 2.78 12.42 11.99
CA PRO A 321 3.84 12.37 12.97
C PRO A 321 3.35 12.69 14.39
N GLU A 322 4.03 12.14 15.38
CA GLU A 322 3.78 12.50 16.78
C GLU A 322 4.08 13.97 17.07
N GLY A 323 3.46 14.51 18.13
CA GLY A 323 3.70 15.88 18.59
C GLY A 323 3.10 16.98 17.72
N ARG A 324 2.33 16.65 16.67
CA ARG A 324 1.66 17.65 15.84
C ARG A 324 0.41 18.19 16.53
N GLU A 325 0.25 19.51 16.45
CA GLU A 325 -0.92 20.19 17.00
C GLU A 325 -2.04 20.37 15.98
N ARG A 326 -1.68 20.53 14.70
CA ARG A 326 -2.62 20.77 13.62
C ARG A 326 -2.24 19.98 12.38
N ILE A 327 -3.26 19.51 11.68
CA ILE A 327 -3.15 19.01 10.31
C ILE A 327 -4.12 19.78 9.42
N ARG A 328 -3.82 19.83 8.12
CA ARG A 328 -4.81 20.23 7.11
C ARG A 328 -5.19 19.02 6.30
N ILE A 329 -6.47 18.91 6.04
CA ILE A 329 -7.07 17.97 5.10
C ILE A 329 -7.82 18.78 4.05
N GLY A 330 -8.04 18.20 2.89
CA GLY A 330 -8.80 18.91 1.88
C GLY A 330 -8.83 18.27 0.52
N LEU A 331 -9.43 19.01 -0.40
CA LEU A 331 -9.50 18.63 -1.80
C LEU A 331 -8.57 19.53 -2.60
N VAL A 332 -7.98 18.95 -3.63
CA VAL A 332 -7.13 19.64 -4.58
C VAL A 332 -7.70 19.40 -5.96
N ALA A 333 -7.77 20.45 -6.77
CA ALA A 333 -8.20 20.39 -8.16
C ALA A 333 -7.19 21.11 -9.06
N ARG A 334 -6.82 20.47 -10.17
CA ARG A 334 -6.12 21.11 -11.29
C ARG A 334 -7.14 21.25 -12.42
N ALA A 335 -7.65 22.46 -12.59
CA ALA A 335 -8.73 22.75 -13.53
C ALA A 335 -8.75 24.25 -13.89
N PRO A 336 -9.18 24.62 -15.11
CA PRO A 336 -9.33 26.01 -15.51
C PRO A 336 -10.20 26.82 -14.54
N ARG A 337 -9.96 28.14 -14.50
CA ARG A 337 -10.72 29.06 -13.64
C ARG A 337 -12.23 28.89 -13.85
N GLY A 338 -12.98 28.84 -12.74
CA GLY A 338 -14.44 28.78 -12.78
C GLY A 338 -15.02 27.38 -12.98
N GLN A 339 -14.19 26.35 -13.20
CA GLN A 339 -14.65 24.95 -13.16
C GLN A 339 -15.13 24.60 -11.76
N ARG A 340 -16.31 23.99 -11.68
CA ARG A 340 -17.00 23.70 -10.42
C ARG A 340 -17.20 22.20 -10.23
N PHE A 341 -17.09 21.79 -8.98
CA PHE A 341 -17.47 20.45 -8.53
C PHE A 341 -18.06 20.53 -7.12
N TRP A 342 -18.66 19.44 -6.66
CA TRP A 342 -19.22 19.36 -5.32
C TRP A 342 -18.55 18.28 -4.51
N SER A 343 -18.61 18.43 -3.20
CA SER A 343 -18.19 17.38 -2.27
C SER A 343 -19.13 17.26 -1.10
N THR A 344 -19.21 16.09 -0.49
CA THR A 344 -19.92 15.85 0.77
C THR A 344 -19.24 14.73 1.57
N GLY A 345 -19.67 14.50 2.80
CA GLY A 345 -19.22 13.39 3.62
C GLY A 345 -17.71 13.38 3.84
N TRP A 346 -17.12 14.55 4.13
CA TRP A 346 -15.70 14.61 4.46
C TRP A 346 -15.48 13.89 5.78
N ARG A 347 -14.51 12.99 5.81
CA ARG A 347 -14.21 12.17 6.98
C ARG A 347 -12.72 11.99 7.16
N LEU A 348 -12.30 11.98 8.41
CA LEU A 348 -10.99 11.51 8.84
C LEU A 348 -11.22 10.26 9.69
N ASP A 349 -10.66 9.14 9.25
CA ASP A 349 -10.81 7.84 9.90
C ASP A 349 -9.42 7.28 10.25
N GLU A 350 -9.33 6.50 11.34
CA GLU A 350 -8.15 5.68 11.66
C GLU A 350 -8.18 4.43 10.77
N GLY A 351 -7.05 4.15 10.09
CA GLY A 351 -6.89 3.02 9.19
C GLY A 351 -6.32 3.43 7.82
N PRO A 352 -5.82 2.45 7.04
CA PRO A 352 -5.20 2.70 5.74
C PRO A 352 -6.21 2.91 4.59
N LEU A 353 -7.48 2.59 4.83
CA LEU A 353 -8.58 2.74 3.88
C LEU A 353 -9.75 3.47 4.53
N PRO A 354 -10.59 4.17 3.74
CA PRO A 354 -11.85 4.68 4.27
C PRO A 354 -12.82 3.53 4.62
N PRO A 355 -13.84 3.75 5.47
CA PRO A 355 -14.91 2.76 5.68
C PRO A 355 -15.71 2.53 4.39
N GLN A 356 -16.32 1.36 4.22
CA GLN A 356 -17.27 1.16 3.11
C GLN A 356 -18.57 1.91 3.41
N GLU A 357 -18.98 2.79 2.49
CA GLU A 357 -20.23 3.55 2.61
C GLU A 357 -20.91 3.63 1.25
N PRO A 358 -22.26 3.65 1.21
CA PRO A 358 -22.98 3.90 -0.02
C PRO A 358 -22.77 5.35 -0.49
N ALA A 359 -22.91 5.55 -1.80
CA ALA A 359 -22.92 6.88 -2.38
C ALA A 359 -24.05 7.74 -1.78
N PRO A 360 -23.82 9.05 -1.56
CA PRO A 360 -24.86 9.94 -1.06
C PRO A 360 -26.08 10.00 -2.00
N ALA A 361 -27.29 9.94 -1.44
CA ALA A 361 -28.53 10.08 -2.22
C ALA A 361 -28.77 11.53 -2.72
N VAL A 362 -28.09 12.52 -2.13
CA VAL A 362 -28.28 13.94 -2.47
C VAL A 362 -27.66 14.26 -3.83
N ARG A 363 -28.45 14.72 -4.80
CA ARG A 363 -27.90 15.25 -6.06
C ARG A 363 -27.58 16.74 -5.91
N PRO A 364 -26.36 17.20 -6.23
CA PRO A 364 -26.06 18.62 -6.26
C PRO A 364 -26.95 19.34 -7.27
N ARG A 365 -27.69 20.35 -6.82
CA ARG A 365 -28.51 21.17 -7.73
C ARG A 365 -27.58 22.07 -8.56
N ALA A 366 -27.49 21.81 -9.85
CA ALA A 366 -26.85 22.71 -10.82
C ALA A 366 -27.90 23.72 -11.32
N GLY A 367 -27.97 24.91 -10.72
CA GLY A 367 -28.88 25.97 -11.20
C GLY A 367 -28.90 27.25 -10.36
N LEU A 368 -29.35 28.35 -10.97
CA LEU A 368 -29.51 29.69 -10.38
C LEU A 368 -30.32 29.71 -9.06
N GLY A 369 -31.21 28.74 -8.84
CA GLY A 369 -32.06 28.68 -7.65
C GLY A 369 -31.32 28.54 -6.31
N PHE A 370 -30.08 28.01 -6.29
CA PHE A 370 -29.28 27.93 -5.06
C PHE A 370 -28.69 29.30 -4.65
N TRP A 371 -28.50 30.20 -5.61
CA TRP A 371 -28.03 31.57 -5.34
C TRP A 371 -29.12 32.41 -4.65
N LEU A 372 -30.38 32.26 -5.06
CA LEU A 372 -31.51 32.96 -4.45
C LEU A 372 -31.82 32.48 -3.02
N ALA A 373 -31.57 31.20 -2.73
CA ALA A 373 -31.75 30.65 -1.38
C ALA A 373 -30.71 31.14 -0.36
N ARG A 374 -29.52 31.55 -0.82
CA ARG A 374 -28.44 32.05 0.05
C ARG A 374 -28.44 33.57 0.25
N LEU A 375 -29.24 34.30 -0.55
CA LEU A 375 -29.49 35.74 -0.39
C LEU A 375 -30.74 36.04 0.45
N ARG A 376 -31.49 35.00 0.87
CA ARG A 376 -32.72 35.11 1.68
C ARG A 376 -32.59 34.50 3.08
N GLY A 377 -31.36 34.21 3.53
CA GLY A 377 -31.07 33.61 4.84
C GLY A 377 -30.03 34.38 5.60
#